data_AF-A0A810KXE7-F1
#
_entry.id   AF-A0A810KXE7-F1
#
_cell.length_a   1.000
_cell.length_b   1.000
_cell.length_c   1.000
_cell.angle_alpha   90.00
_cell.angle_beta   90.00
_cell.angle_gamma   90.00
#
_symmetry.space_group_name_H-M   'P 1'
#
loop_
_entity.id
_entity.type
_entity.pdbx_description
1 polymer ?
#
loop_
_entity_poly.entity_id
_entity_poly.type
_entity_poly.pdbx_seq_one_letter_code
_entity_poly.pdbx_strand_id
1 'polypeptide(L)'
;MFVVFLRIVTTLFAATLLWQPISAGTYISGQPGMMTWHSVGAALAAFLTLPMILAGLLLLVGGGTWWPLAASALLLVLVVAQMAFGGTRLLAVHLPLGTALFGVGMAFAWWSWTRRAGERRGSRTATAVAR
;
A
#
# COMPACT_ATOMS: atom_id res chain seq x y z
N MET A 1 -9.93 -3.07 16.36
CA MET A 1 -10.51 -3.27 15.02
C MET A 1 -9.70 -2.58 13.91
N PHE A 2 -9.36 -1.29 14.07
CA PHE A 2 -8.69 -0.45 13.07
C PHE A 2 -7.35 -0.99 12.52
N VAL A 3 -6.54 -1.62 13.38
CA VAL A 3 -5.27 -2.25 12.96
C VAL A 3 -5.47 -3.43 12.00
N VAL A 4 -6.53 -4.23 12.20
CA VAL A 4 -6.82 -5.36 11.30
C VAL A 4 -7.28 -4.84 9.95
N PHE A 5 -8.12 -3.80 9.94
CA PHE A 5 -8.54 -3.14 8.71
C PHE A 5 -7.35 -2.58 7.91
N LEU A 6 -6.43 -1.85 8.56
CA LEU A 6 -5.22 -1.35 7.91
C LEU A 6 -4.38 -2.51 7.30
N ARG A 7 -4.22 -3.62 8.02
CA ARG A 7 -3.47 -4.79 7.54
C ARG A 7 -4.06 -5.39 6.29
N ILE A 8 -5.37 -5.63 6.28
CA ILE A 8 -6.06 -6.20 5.13
C ILE A 8 -5.87 -5.30 3.92
N VAL A 9 -6.18 -4.01 4.07
CA VAL A 9 -6.15 -3.08 2.94
C VAL A 9 -4.72 -2.84 2.42
N THR A 10 -3.73 -2.68 3.30
CA THR A 10 -2.32 -2.51 2.88
C THR A 10 -1.76 -3.77 2.22
N THR A 11 -2.17 -4.96 2.66
CA THR A 11 -1.79 -6.23 2.02
C THR A 11 -2.42 -6.35 0.63
N LEU A 12 -3.70 -6.01 0.48
CA LEU A 12 -4.37 -5.97 -0.83
C LEU A 12 -3.68 -4.98 -1.76
N PHE A 13 -3.35 -3.78 -1.28
CA PHE A 13 -2.63 -2.76 -2.04
C PHE A 13 -1.27 -3.27 -2.50
N ALA A 14 -0.48 -3.87 -1.60
CA ALA A 14 0.82 -4.46 -1.94
C ALA A 14 0.71 -5.59 -2.96
N ALA A 15 -0.31 -6.45 -2.84
CA ALA A 15 -0.58 -7.51 -3.82
C ALA A 15 -0.99 -6.94 -5.20
N THR A 16 -1.79 -5.88 -5.23
CA THR A 16 -2.13 -5.17 -6.47
C THR A 16 -0.88 -4.57 -7.11
N LEU A 17 0.03 -3.96 -6.32
CA LEU A 17 1.29 -3.43 -6.84
C LEU A 17 2.25 -4.53 -7.31
N LEU A 18 2.25 -5.71 -6.69
CA LEU A 18 3.00 -6.87 -7.17
C LEU A 18 2.48 -7.37 -8.53
N TRP A 19 1.16 -7.29 -8.73
CA TRP A 19 0.52 -7.67 -9.99
C TRP A 19 0.83 -6.71 -11.16
N GLN A 20 1.13 -5.45 -10.88
CA GLN A 20 1.42 -4.44 -11.92
C GLN A 20 2.58 -4.81 -12.86
N PRO A 21 3.79 -5.17 -12.37
CA PRO A 21 4.88 -5.59 -13.26
C PRO A 21 4.59 -6.90 -14.01
N ILE A 22 3.81 -7.82 -13.41
CA ILE A 22 3.41 -9.07 -14.07
C ILE A 22 2.52 -8.77 -15.27
N SER A 23 1.47 -7.97 -15.07
CA SER A 23 0.55 -7.57 -16.14
C SER A 23 1.24 -6.72 -17.22
N ALA A 24 2.07 -5.75 -16.83
CA ALA A 24 2.82 -4.92 -17.77
C ALA A 24 3.82 -5.75 -18.59
N GLY A 25 4.61 -6.60 -17.94
CA GLY A 25 5.57 -7.48 -18.60
C GLY A 25 4.89 -8.43 -19.57
N THR A 26 3.77 -9.03 -19.16
CA THR A 26 2.99 -9.95 -20.02
C THR A 26 2.37 -9.24 -21.22
N TYR A 27 1.93 -7.99 -21.06
CA TYR A 27 1.49 -7.16 -22.19
C TYR A 27 2.63 -6.92 -23.20
N ILE A 28 3.81 -6.53 -22.72
CA ILE A 28 4.99 -6.29 -23.57
C ILE A 28 5.43 -7.58 -24.26
N SER A 29 5.24 -8.73 -23.62
CA SER A 29 5.50 -10.06 -24.20
C SER A 29 4.45 -10.53 -25.23
N GLY A 30 3.50 -9.68 -25.61
CA GLY A 30 2.59 -9.95 -26.73
C GLY A 30 1.20 -10.45 -26.35
N GLN A 31 0.72 -10.23 -25.11
CA GLN A 31 -0.67 -10.51 -24.72
C GLN A 31 -1.46 -9.20 -24.55
N PRO A 32 -2.20 -8.73 -25.58
CA PRO A 32 -2.85 -7.41 -25.56
C PRO A 32 -3.86 -7.24 -24.41
N GLY A 33 -4.56 -8.31 -24.02
CA GLY A 33 -5.54 -8.29 -22.93
C GLY A 33 -4.95 -7.92 -21.57
N MET A 34 -3.63 -8.07 -21.38
CA MET A 34 -2.98 -7.69 -20.12
C MET A 34 -2.87 -6.18 -19.93
N MET A 35 -3.01 -5.36 -20.98
CA MET A 35 -3.13 -3.91 -20.82
C MET A 35 -4.39 -3.52 -20.05
N THR A 36 -5.51 -4.20 -20.31
CA THR A 36 -6.76 -3.99 -19.57
C THR A 36 -6.58 -4.35 -18.10
N TRP A 37 -5.96 -5.50 -17.81
CA TRP A 37 -5.70 -5.91 -16.43
C TRP A 37 -4.70 -5.01 -15.70
N HIS A 38 -3.70 -4.50 -16.40
CA HIS A 38 -2.78 -3.50 -15.87
C HIS A 38 -3.54 -2.22 -15.48
N SER A 39 -4.38 -1.71 -16.38
CA SER A 39 -5.21 -0.51 -16.17
C SER A 39 -6.21 -0.68 -15.03
N VAL A 40 -6.90 -1.83 -14.97
CA VAL A 40 -7.82 -2.18 -13.86
C VAL A 40 -7.06 -2.26 -12.54
N GLY A 41 -5.88 -2.88 -12.52
CA GLY A 41 -5.04 -2.95 -11.34
C GLY A 41 -4.55 -1.58 -10.87
N ALA A 42 -4.24 -0.66 -11.79
CA ALA A 42 -3.87 0.71 -11.45
C ALA A 42 -5.04 1.47 -10.81
N ALA A 43 -6.26 1.33 -11.35
CA ALA A 43 -7.47 1.89 -10.76
C ALA A 43 -7.78 1.28 -9.38
N LEU A 44 -7.61 -0.04 -9.22
CA LEU A 44 -7.76 -0.71 -7.93
C LEU A 44 -6.73 -0.23 -6.91
N ALA A 45 -5.47 -0.05 -7.30
CA ALA A 45 -4.43 0.50 -6.42
C ALA A 45 -4.82 1.90 -5.93
N ALA A 46 -5.27 2.78 -6.83
CA ALA A 46 -5.75 4.11 -6.45
C ALA A 46 -6.94 4.02 -5.49
N PHE A 47 -7.93 3.19 -5.81
CA PHE A 47 -9.10 2.97 -4.96
C PHE A 47 -8.72 2.48 -3.55
N LEU A 48 -7.79 1.52 -3.43
CA LEU A 48 -7.36 0.95 -2.15
C LEU A 48 -6.67 1.96 -1.23
N THR A 49 -6.12 3.06 -1.76
CA THR A 49 -5.56 4.12 -0.90
C THR A 49 -6.65 4.87 -0.11
N LEU A 50 -7.90 4.92 -0.58
CA LEU A 50 -9.01 5.57 0.14
C LEU A 50 -9.34 4.87 1.47
N PRO A 51 -9.57 3.54 1.53
CA PRO A 51 -9.71 2.84 2.80
C PRO A 51 -8.42 2.84 3.64
N MET A 52 -7.23 2.96 3.04
CA MET A 52 -5.99 3.16 3.81
C MET A 52 -5.97 4.52 4.52
N ILE A 53 -6.39 5.59 3.84
CA ILE A 53 -6.56 6.93 4.42
C ILE A 53 -7.58 6.87 5.56
N LEU A 54 -8.74 6.24 5.34
CA LEU A 54 -9.74 6.03 6.40
C LEU A 54 -9.16 5.26 7.58
N ALA A 55 -8.43 4.17 7.34
CA ALA A 55 -7.78 3.40 8.40
C ALA A 55 -6.76 4.23 9.18
N GLY A 56 -5.97 5.07 8.48
CA GLY A 56 -5.03 6.01 9.08
C GLY A 56 -5.73 7.06 9.95
N LEU A 57 -6.84 7.61 9.48
CA LEU A 57 -7.65 8.57 10.24
C LEU A 57 -8.23 7.93 11.51
N LEU A 58 -8.81 6.74 11.39
CA LEU A 58 -9.35 5.99 12.54
C LEU A 58 -8.27 5.64 13.57
N LEU A 59 -7.06 5.32 13.11
CA LEU A 59 -5.91 5.10 14.00
C LEU A 59 -5.51 6.39 14.72
N LEU A 60 -5.48 7.53 14.03
CA LEU A 60 -5.13 8.82 14.61
C LEU A 60 -6.15 9.26 15.67
N VAL A 61 -7.45 9.19 15.35
CA VAL A 61 -8.54 9.52 16.30
C VAL A 61 -8.52 8.58 17.51
N GLY A 62 -8.10 7.33 17.34
CA GLY A 62 -7.93 6.37 18.43
C GLY A 62 -6.64 6.53 19.26
N GLY A 63 -5.90 7.64 19.15
CA GLY A 63 -4.66 7.90 19.89
C GLY A 63 -3.40 7.28 19.29
N GLY A 64 -3.48 6.78 18.05
CA GLY A 64 -2.34 6.28 17.29
C GLY A 64 -1.50 7.39 16.66
N THR A 65 -0.47 6.99 15.92
CA THR A 65 0.40 7.94 15.19
C THR A 65 -0.26 8.43 13.89
N TRP A 66 0.11 9.64 13.45
CA TRP A 66 -0.43 10.31 12.26
C TRP A 66 0.15 9.77 10.94
N TRP A 67 1.35 9.19 10.94
CA TRP A 67 2.04 8.90 9.69
C TRP A 67 1.30 7.95 8.73
N PRO A 68 0.53 6.91 9.16
CA PRO A 68 -0.21 6.05 8.24
C PRO A 68 -1.22 6.82 7.39
N LEU A 69 -1.83 7.86 7.95
CA LEU A 69 -2.72 8.76 7.22
C LEU A 69 -1.95 9.50 6.12
N ALA A 70 -0.83 10.14 6.49
CA ALA A 70 -0.01 10.88 5.55
C ALA A 70 0.61 10.00 4.46
N ALA A 71 1.12 8.82 4.82
CA ALA A 71 1.66 7.86 3.85
C ALA A 71 0.59 7.37 2.88
N SER A 72 -0.63 7.10 3.35
CA SER A 72 -1.74 6.68 2.48
C SER A 72 -2.16 7.79 1.52
N ALA A 73 -2.21 9.04 2.00
CA ALA A 73 -2.50 10.19 1.15
C ALA A 73 -1.40 10.44 0.10
N LEU A 74 -0.14 10.33 0.48
CA LEU A 74 0.99 10.43 -0.45
C LEU A 74 0.95 9.30 -1.50
N LEU A 75 0.65 8.07 -1.08
CA LEU A 75 0.51 6.94 -2.00
C LEU A 75 -0.63 7.15 -3.01
N LEU A 76 -1.76 7.73 -2.61
CA LEU A 76 -2.82 8.11 -3.56
C LEU A 76 -2.30 9.05 -4.64
N VAL A 77 -1.64 10.13 -4.23
CA VAL A 77 -1.07 11.13 -5.15
C VAL A 77 -0.08 10.47 -6.11
N LEU A 78 0.82 9.64 -5.60
CA LEU A 78 1.84 8.97 -6.40
C LEU A 78 1.25 7.92 -7.36
N VAL A 79 0.21 7.18 -6.95
CA VAL A 79 -0.48 6.23 -7.84
C VAL A 79 -1.22 6.97 -8.95
N VAL A 80 -1.88 8.10 -8.66
CA VAL A 80 -2.54 8.91 -9.69
C VAL A 80 -1.50 9.50 -10.66
N ALA A 81 -0.40 10.04 -10.15
CA ALA A 81 0.72 10.48 -10.98
C ALA A 81 1.25 9.32 -11.85
N GLN A 82 1.30 8.12 -11.28
CA GLN A 82 1.75 6.95 -12.00
C GLN A 82 0.83 6.54 -13.16
N MET A 83 -0.48 6.64 -12.97
CA MET A 83 -1.46 6.44 -14.04
C MET A 83 -1.26 7.45 -15.18
N ALA A 84 -0.98 8.71 -14.85
CA ALA A 84 -0.71 9.75 -15.85
C ALA A 84 0.58 9.48 -16.65
N PHE A 85 1.68 9.11 -15.98
CA PHE A 85 2.93 8.75 -16.66
C PHE A 85 2.79 7.48 -17.52
N GLY A 86 2.03 6.49 -17.06
CA GLY A 86 1.72 5.29 -17.84
C GLY A 86 0.89 5.61 -19.08
N GLY A 87 -0.16 6.42 -18.93
CA GLY A 87 -1.04 6.85 -20.03
C GLY A 87 -0.34 7.69 -21.08
N THR A 88 0.65 8.50 -20.68
CA THR A 88 1.49 9.32 -21.57
C THR A 88 2.73 8.58 -22.10
N ARG A 89 2.92 7.31 -21.73
CA ARG A 89 4.07 6.46 -22.10
C ARG A 89 5.42 7.04 -21.70
N LEU A 90 5.48 7.85 -20.63
CA LEU A 90 6.74 8.36 -20.09
C LEU A 90 7.44 7.26 -19.25
N LEU A 91 7.88 6.19 -19.92
CA LEU A 91 8.35 4.96 -19.28
C LEU A 91 9.58 5.16 -18.39
N ALA A 92 10.43 6.14 -18.72
CA ALA A 92 11.61 6.49 -17.92
C ALA A 92 11.25 6.93 -16.49
N VAL A 93 10.06 7.52 -16.28
CA VAL A 93 9.55 7.87 -14.95
C VAL A 93 8.60 6.80 -14.43
N HIS A 94 7.75 6.25 -15.31
CA HIS A 94 6.75 5.28 -14.93
C HIS A 94 7.35 4.01 -14.32
N LEU A 95 8.38 3.43 -14.95
CA LEU A 95 8.97 2.18 -14.48
C LEU A 95 9.64 2.35 -13.11
N PRO A 96 10.56 3.32 -12.88
CA PRO A 96 11.21 3.46 -11.57
C PRO A 96 10.22 3.84 -10.45
N LEU A 97 9.29 4.75 -10.71
CA LEU A 97 8.28 5.13 -9.72
C LEU A 97 7.37 3.94 -9.39
N GLY A 98 7.05 3.08 -10.35
CA GLY A 98 6.20 1.90 -10.14
C GLY A 98 6.90 0.88 -9.24
N THR A 99 8.18 0.64 -9.48
CA THR A 99 9.02 -0.20 -8.61
C THR A 99 9.16 0.37 -7.21
N ALA A 100 9.37 1.69 -7.08
CA ALA A 100 9.44 2.36 -5.79
C ALA A 100 8.12 2.25 -5.00
N LEU A 101 6.98 2.47 -5.67
CA LEU A 101 5.65 2.29 -5.09
C LEU A 101 5.45 0.86 -4.59
N PHE A 102 5.85 -0.15 -5.37
CA PHE A 102 5.79 -1.55 -4.94
C PHE A 102 6.60 -1.78 -3.65
N GLY A 103 7.85 -1.30 -3.61
CA GLY A 103 8.70 -1.41 -2.41
C GLY A 103 8.09 -0.74 -1.18
N VAL A 104 7.60 0.50 -1.32
CA VAL A 104 6.95 1.25 -0.24
C VAL A 104 5.65 0.58 0.20
N GLY A 105 4.82 0.10 -0.74
CA GLY A 105 3.59 -0.62 -0.44
C GLY A 105 3.85 -1.90 0.35
N MET A 106 4.87 -2.66 -0.03
CA MET A 106 5.30 -3.86 0.69
C MET A 106 5.83 -3.53 2.10
N ALA A 107 6.67 -2.49 2.22
CA ALA A 107 7.18 -2.03 3.51
C ALA A 107 6.06 -1.55 4.44
N PHE A 108 5.03 -0.87 3.90
CA PHE A 108 3.88 -0.41 4.67
C PHE A 108 3.01 -1.59 5.13
N ALA A 109 2.73 -2.54 4.24
CA ALA A 109 2.05 -3.78 4.60
C ALA A 109 2.81 -4.50 5.71
N TRP A 110 4.11 -4.76 5.52
CA TRP A 110 5.00 -5.36 6.52
C TRP A 110 4.93 -4.64 7.87
N TRP A 111 5.08 -3.32 7.87
CA TRP A 111 5.01 -2.52 9.10
C TRP A 111 3.66 -2.66 9.83
N SER A 112 2.54 -2.73 9.09
CA SER A 112 1.21 -2.90 9.69
C SER A 112 1.09 -4.22 10.47
N TRP A 113 1.85 -5.25 10.05
CA TRP A 113 1.93 -6.54 10.71
C TRP A 113 2.88 -6.53 11.93
N THR A 114 3.98 -5.77 11.89
CA THR A 114 4.97 -5.73 12.98
C THR A 114 4.53 -4.93 14.21
N ARG A 115 3.62 -3.94 14.07
CA ARG A 115 3.16 -3.11 15.20
C ARG A 115 2.66 -3.86 16.45
N ARG A 116 2.03 -5.04 16.28
CA ARG A 116 1.52 -5.84 17.42
C ARG A 116 2.59 -6.62 18.17
N ALA A 117 3.79 -6.80 17.62
CA ALA A 117 4.88 -7.46 18.33
C ALA A 117 5.42 -6.58 19.49
N GLY A 118 5.36 -5.26 19.34
CA GLY A 118 5.76 -4.29 20.37
C GLY A 118 4.74 -4.16 21.51
N GLU A 119 3.45 -4.04 21.19
CA GLU A 119 2.36 -3.86 22.18
C GLU A 119 2.22 -5.09 23.11
N ARG A 120 2.31 -6.32 22.57
CA ARG A 120 2.22 -7.56 23.38
C ARG A 120 3.45 -7.79 24.28
N ARG A 121 4.61 -7.24 23.93
CA ARG A 121 5.83 -7.36 24.73
C ARG A 121 5.80 -6.38 25.90
N GLY A 122 5.36 -5.13 25.69
CA GLY A 122 5.20 -4.14 26.76
C GLY A 122 4.19 -4.57 27.84
N SER A 123 3.06 -5.16 27.45
CA SER A 123 2.08 -5.67 28.41
C SER A 123 2.63 -6.82 29.27
N ARG A 124 3.38 -7.77 28.68
CA ARG A 124 3.96 -8.90 29.42
C ARG A 124 5.04 -8.47 30.42
N THR A 125 5.82 -7.45 30.10
CA THR A 125 6.82 -6.89 31.03
C THR A 125 6.16 -6.13 32.17
N ALA A 126 5.10 -5.35 31.89
CA ALA A 126 4.35 -4.65 32.93
C ALA A 126 3.66 -5.60 33.92
N THR A 127 3.11 -6.73 33.46
CA THR A 127 2.52 -7.73 34.37
C THR A 127 3.59 -8.53 35.13
N ALA A 128 4.81 -8.63 34.62
CA ALA A 128 5.92 -9.31 35.28
C ALA A 128 6.62 -8.45 36.35
N VAL A 129 6.64 -7.12 36.20
CA VAL A 129 7.18 -6.18 37.20
C VAL A 129 6.18 -5.91 38.33
N ALA A 130 4.89 -6.14 38.08
CA ALA A 130 3.82 -5.99 39.09
C ALA A 130 3.62 -7.25 39.97
N ARG A 131 4.49 -8.26 39.87
CA ARG A 131 4.52 -9.48 40.71
C ARG A 131 5.84 -9.56 41.46
#